data_AF-A0A6A5SQV1-F1
#
_entry.id   AF-A0A6A5SQV1-F1
#
_cell.length_a   1.000
_cell.length_b   1.000
_cell.length_c   1.000
_cell.angle_alpha   90.00
_cell.angle_beta   90.00
_cell.angle_gamma   90.00
#
_symmetry.space_group_name_H-M   'P 1'
#
loop_
_entity.id
_entity.type
_entity.pdbx_description
1 polymer ?
#
loop_
_entity_poly.entity_id
_entity_poly.type
_entity_poly.pdbx_seq_one_letter_code
_entity_poly.pdbx_strand_id
1 'polypeptide(L)'
;MANIWTDTRADADALQTASTPSQPVPRSALTSRQKLLLRLYKHHDENVADLMNTVVNLGISIARERDEPSVQYLKDELVTAQEELVVERNKRRVKEREIRDEVKKLEVKDAPEARAQGRELGGVVQREKSMGMGLRMMR
;
A
#
# COMPACT_ATOMS: atom_id res chain seq x y z
N MET A 1 -10.26 -37.07 -64.10
CA MET A 1 -11.68 -36.95 -63.70
C MET A 1 -11.70 -36.52 -62.24
N ALA A 2 -12.52 -35.51 -61.93
CA ALA A 2 -12.61 -34.87 -60.61
C ALA A 2 -13.21 -35.79 -59.54
N ASN A 3 -12.81 -35.59 -58.28
CA ASN A 3 -13.75 -35.20 -57.23
C ASN A 3 -13.03 -34.65 -55.99
N ILE A 4 -13.80 -33.83 -55.29
CA ILE A 4 -13.46 -32.72 -54.42
C ILE A 4 -14.23 -32.96 -53.10
N TRP A 5 -13.59 -32.62 -51.97
CA TRP A 5 -14.15 -32.30 -50.62
C TRP A 5 -14.35 -33.46 -49.63
N THR A 6 -13.51 -33.54 -48.59
CA THR A 6 -13.54 -32.92 -47.24
C THR A 6 -14.07 -33.91 -46.22
N ASP A 7 -13.25 -34.28 -45.24
CA ASP A 7 -13.79 -34.43 -43.89
C ASP A 7 -12.72 -34.07 -42.85
N THR A 8 -12.99 -32.97 -42.17
CA THR A 8 -12.34 -32.51 -40.95
C THR A 8 -12.67 -33.50 -39.83
N ARG A 9 -11.65 -34.16 -39.27
CA ARG A 9 -11.77 -34.69 -37.92
C ARG A 9 -10.62 -34.16 -37.07
N ALA A 10 -11.02 -33.26 -36.19
CA ALA A 10 -10.24 -32.75 -35.10
C ALA A 10 -9.78 -33.91 -34.22
N ASP A 11 -8.47 -34.02 -34.04
CA ASP A 11 -7.87 -34.59 -32.84
C ASP A 11 -6.90 -33.54 -32.31
N ALA A 12 -7.52 -32.50 -31.76
CA ALA A 12 -6.88 -31.60 -30.81
C ALA A 12 -6.84 -32.35 -29.48
N ASP A 13 -5.71 -32.95 -29.13
CA ASP A 13 -5.35 -33.21 -27.73
C ASP A 13 -3.90 -33.70 -27.61
N ALA A 14 -2.98 -32.73 -27.55
CA ALA A 14 -1.71 -32.86 -26.82
C ALA A 14 -1.07 -31.49 -26.60
N LEU A 15 -1.86 -30.50 -26.14
CA LEU A 15 -1.28 -29.35 -25.46
C LEU A 15 -0.83 -29.83 -24.08
N GLN A 16 0.41 -30.32 -24.00
CA GLN A 16 1.13 -30.39 -22.73
C GLN A 16 1.27 -28.96 -22.21
N THR A 17 0.26 -28.49 -21.47
CA THR A 17 0.39 -27.37 -20.57
C THR A 17 1.41 -27.81 -19.53
N ALA A 18 2.68 -27.49 -19.76
CA ALA A 18 3.70 -27.52 -18.74
C ALA A 18 3.24 -26.58 -17.63
N SER A 19 2.60 -27.14 -16.61
CA SER A 19 2.29 -26.45 -15.37
C SER A 19 3.62 -26.04 -14.77
N THR A 20 4.07 -24.82 -15.08
CA THR A 20 5.18 -24.18 -14.37
C THR A 20 4.89 -24.38 -12.88
N PRO A 21 5.76 -25.04 -12.11
CA PRO A 21 5.51 -25.19 -10.69
C PRO A 21 5.36 -23.77 -10.15
N SER A 22 4.15 -23.44 -9.70
CA SER A 22 3.86 -22.17 -9.06
C SER A 22 4.88 -22.04 -7.94
N GLN A 23 5.84 -21.12 -8.12
CA GLN A 23 6.91 -20.94 -7.16
C GLN A 23 6.27 -20.79 -5.77
N PRO A 24 6.79 -21.49 -4.75
CA PRO A 24 6.22 -21.36 -3.41
C PRO A 24 6.24 -19.88 -3.04
N VAL A 25 5.05 -19.31 -2.86
CA VAL A 25 4.89 -17.94 -2.37
C VAL A 25 5.78 -17.83 -1.13
N PRO A 26 6.77 -16.93 -1.09
CA PRO A 26 7.66 -16.83 0.05
C PRO A 26 6.81 -16.63 1.30
N ARG A 27 6.78 -17.63 2.19
CA ARG A 27 6.09 -17.48 3.47
C ARG A 27 6.84 -16.38 4.19
N SER A 28 6.20 -15.22 4.34
CA SER A 28 6.74 -14.07 5.07
C SER A 28 7.36 -14.55 6.37
N ALA A 29 8.64 -14.21 6.58
CA ALA A 29 9.40 -14.60 7.76
C ALA A 29 8.89 -13.88 9.01
N LEU A 30 7.98 -12.91 8.85
CA LEU A 30 7.44 -12.10 9.92
C LEU A 30 6.56 -12.90 10.88
N THR A 31 6.78 -12.65 12.16
CA THR A 31 5.89 -13.09 13.23
C THR A 31 4.52 -12.41 13.12
N SER A 32 3.49 -12.98 13.74
CA SER A 32 2.14 -12.39 13.77
C SER A 32 2.14 -10.96 14.32
N ARG A 33 2.97 -10.68 15.34
CA ARG A 33 3.12 -9.33 15.91
C ARG A 33 3.70 -8.35 14.89
N GLN A 34 4.74 -8.75 14.16
CA GLN A 34 5.36 -7.91 13.13
C GLN A 34 4.42 -7.65 11.96
N LYS A 35 3.60 -8.65 11.58
CA LYS A 35 2.54 -8.48 10.57
C LYS A 35 1.47 -7.49 11.04
N LEU A 36 1.02 -7.58 12.29
CA LEU A 36 0.07 -6.63 12.87
C LEU A 36 0.64 -5.21 12.87
N LEU A 37 1.91 -5.05 13.27
CA LEU A 37 2.58 -3.76 13.29
C LEU A 37 2.62 -3.10 11.89
N LEU A 38 2.96 -3.87 10.86
CA LEU A 38 2.93 -3.39 9.47
C LEU A 38 1.52 -3.03 9.00
N ARG A 39 0.50 -3.83 9.34
CA ARG A 39 -0.89 -3.51 8.99
C ARG A 39 -1.34 -2.19 9.61
N LEU A 40 -1.05 -1.97 10.89
CA LEU A 40 -1.38 -0.72 11.57
C LEU A 40 -0.63 0.47 10.97
N TYR A 41 0.65 0.31 10.66
CA TYR A 41 1.42 1.35 9.98
C TYR A 41 0.80 1.72 8.63
N LYS A 42 0.46 0.73 7.79
CA LYS A 42 -0.17 0.95 6.49
C LYS A 42 -1.53 1.62 6.61
N HIS A 43 -2.37 1.15 7.52
CA HIS A 43 -3.68 1.75 7.79
C HIS A 43 -3.57 3.25 8.11
N HIS A 44 -2.64 3.63 8.99
CA HIS A 44 -2.43 5.05 9.30
C HIS A 44 -1.82 5.83 8.13
N ASP A 45 -1.01 5.21 7.28
CA ASP A 45 -0.46 5.88 6.10
C ASP A 45 -1.52 6.12 5.02
N GLU A 46 -2.40 5.15 4.78
CA GLU A 46 -3.59 5.26 3.93
C GLU A 46 -4.51 6.38 4.41
N ASN A 47 -4.87 6.38 5.71
CA ASN A 47 -5.69 7.45 6.29
C ASN A 47 -5.05 8.84 6.13
N VAL A 48 -3.72 8.95 6.26
CA VAL A 48 -3.01 10.22 6.04
C VAL A 48 -3.13 10.67 4.58
N ALA A 49 -2.99 9.76 3.63
CA ALA A 49 -3.14 10.07 2.21
C ALA A 49 -4.57 10.52 1.88
N ASP A 50 -5.57 9.81 2.39
CA ASP A 50 -6.99 10.12 2.19
C ASP A 50 -7.35 11.48 2.78
N LEU A 51 -6.94 11.75 4.03
CA LEU A 51 -7.17 13.05 4.67
C LEU A 51 -6.47 14.20 3.94
N MET A 52 -5.27 13.98 3.40
CA MET A 52 -4.61 14.99 2.57
C MET A 52 -5.41 15.31 1.29
N ASN A 53 -5.98 14.29 0.65
CA ASN A 53 -6.86 14.50 -0.51
C ASN A 53 -8.14 15.24 -0.12
N THR A 54 -8.76 14.87 1.01
CA THR A 54 -9.95 15.53 1.54
C THR A 54 -9.69 17.01 1.82
N VAL A 55 -8.58 17.35 2.49
CA VAL A 55 -8.19 18.74 2.76
C VAL A 55 -8.05 19.55 1.46
N VAL A 56 -7.44 18.99 0.42
CA VAL A 56 -7.31 19.65 -0.89
C VAL A 56 -8.68 19.83 -1.54
N ASN A 57 -9.51 18.79 -1.55
CA ASN A 57 -10.84 18.83 -2.15
C ASN A 57 -11.75 19.86 -1.46
N LEU A 58 -11.74 19.92 -0.13
CA LEU A 58 -12.47 20.93 0.64
C LEU A 58 -11.98 22.34 0.32
N GLY A 59 -10.66 22.54 0.21
CA GLY A 59 -10.10 23.83 -0.22
C GLY A 59 -10.58 24.27 -1.60
N ILE A 60 -10.67 23.33 -2.56
CA ILE A 60 -11.22 23.60 -3.89
C ILE A 60 -12.72 23.92 -3.82
N SER A 61 -13.49 23.18 -3.03
CA SER A 61 -14.93 23.40 -2.85
C SER A 61 -15.21 24.77 -2.25
N ILE A 62 -14.49 25.17 -1.19
CA ILE A 62 -14.61 26.49 -0.56
C ILE A 62 -14.35 27.61 -1.58
N ALA A 63 -13.34 27.46 -2.43
CA ALA A 63 -13.00 28.47 -3.44
C ALA A 63 -14.06 28.61 -4.55
N ARG A 64 -14.93 27.61 -4.72
CA ARG A 64 -15.97 27.58 -5.76
C ARG A 64 -17.37 27.90 -5.24
N GLU A 65 -17.59 27.67 -3.94
CA GLU A 65 -18.88 27.89 -3.30
C GLU A 65 -19.19 29.40 -3.19
N ARG A 66 -20.46 29.75 -3.40
CA ARG A 66 -20.95 31.14 -3.39
C ARG A 66 -21.97 31.39 -2.28
N ASP A 67 -22.54 30.32 -1.71
CA ASP A 67 -23.48 30.41 -0.60
C ASP A 67 -22.73 30.48 0.74
N GLU A 68 -22.89 31.58 1.48
CA GLU A 68 -22.12 31.84 2.71
C GLU A 68 -22.33 30.79 3.83
N PRO A 69 -23.56 30.33 4.13
CA PRO A 69 -23.75 29.23 5.08
C PRO A 69 -23.05 27.94 4.66
N SER A 70 -23.08 27.60 3.36
CA SER A 70 -22.39 26.44 2.82
C SER A 70 -20.86 26.59 2.88
N VAL A 71 -20.34 27.79 2.62
CA VAL A 71 -18.91 28.11 2.81
C VAL A 71 -18.48 27.89 4.25
N GLN A 72 -19.27 28.35 5.23
CA GLN A 72 -18.92 28.19 6.64
C GLN A 72 -18.89 26.71 7.04
N TYR A 73 -19.88 25.93 6.62
CA TYR A 73 -19.89 24.49 6.84
C TYR A 73 -18.63 23.80 6.26
N LEU A 74 -18.25 24.14 5.02
CA LEU A 74 -17.05 23.58 4.38
C LEU A 74 -15.75 23.98 5.10
N LYS A 75 -15.69 25.20 5.67
CA LYS A 75 -14.55 25.64 6.49
C LYS A 75 -14.45 24.84 7.79
N ASP A 76 -15.58 24.56 8.44
CA ASP A 76 -15.61 23.78 9.67
C ASP A 76 -15.15 22.33 9.40
N GLU A 77 -15.65 21.71 8.32
CA GLU A 77 -15.19 20.40 7.85
C GLU A 77 -13.69 20.38 7.50
N LEU A 78 -13.19 21.46 6.88
CA LEU A 78 -11.76 21.59 6.58
C LEU A 78 -10.91 21.61 7.86
N VAL A 79 -11.35 22.31 8.91
CA VAL A 79 -10.67 22.32 10.20
C VAL A 79 -10.66 20.94 10.81
N THR A 80 -11.80 20.25 10.86
CA THR A 80 -11.88 18.87 11.38
C THR A 80 -10.96 17.92 10.62
N ALA A 81 -10.97 17.96 9.28
CA ALA A 81 -10.08 17.12 8.47
C ALA A 81 -8.58 17.41 8.72
N GLN A 82 -8.21 18.68 8.98
CA GLN A 82 -6.85 19.06 9.33
C GLN A 82 -6.44 18.55 10.71
N GLU A 83 -7.32 18.63 11.70
CA GLU A 83 -7.08 18.10 13.05
C GLU A 83 -6.89 16.58 13.02
N GLU A 84 -7.77 15.85 12.32
CA GLU A 84 -7.66 14.41 12.13
C GLU A 84 -6.36 14.03 11.41
N LEU A 85 -5.95 14.80 10.40
CA LEU A 85 -4.71 14.58 9.68
C LEU A 85 -3.48 14.67 10.61
N VAL A 86 -3.48 15.59 11.57
CA VAL A 86 -2.42 15.68 12.58
C VAL A 86 -2.40 14.44 13.47
N VAL A 87 -3.58 13.99 13.91
CA VAL A 87 -3.73 12.79 14.75
C VAL A 87 -3.21 11.55 14.03
N GLU A 88 -3.65 11.30 12.79
CA GLU A 88 -3.23 10.12 12.02
C GLU A 88 -1.73 10.17 11.67
N ARG A 89 -1.18 11.36 11.34
CA ARG A 89 0.27 11.53 11.16
C ARG A 89 1.05 11.15 12.41
N ASN A 90 0.55 11.51 13.59
CA ASN A 90 1.20 11.16 14.86
C ASN A 90 1.12 9.65 15.13
N LYS A 91 -0.04 9.02 14.92
CA LYS A 91 -0.20 7.56 15.02
C LYS A 91 0.74 6.82 14.07
N ARG A 92 0.84 7.25 12.81
CA ARG A 92 1.79 6.71 11.83
C ARG A 92 3.24 6.82 12.32
N ARG A 93 3.65 8.00 12.82
CA ARG A 93 5.01 8.22 13.35
C ARG A 93 5.33 7.34 14.55
N VAL A 94 4.34 7.06 15.40
CA VAL A 94 4.49 6.11 16.51
C VAL A 94 4.74 4.70 15.97
N LYS A 95 3.94 4.22 15.01
CA LYS A 95 4.14 2.90 14.40
C LYS A 95 5.45 2.79 13.63
N GLU A 96 5.88 3.85 12.95
CA GLU A 96 7.18 3.91 12.29
C GLU A 96 8.35 3.80 13.29
N ARG A 97 8.23 4.42 14.47
CA ARG A 97 9.21 4.25 15.56
C ARG A 97 9.23 2.82 16.08
N GLU A 98 8.06 2.24 16.36
CA GLU A 98 7.94 0.85 16.80
C GLU A 98 8.57 -0.12 15.80
N ILE A 99 8.37 0.09 14.48
CA ILE A 99 9.01 -0.73 13.43
C ILE A 99 10.52 -0.58 13.46
N ARG A 100 11.04 0.65 13.57
CA ARG A 100 12.49 0.89 13.65
C ARG A 100 13.11 0.21 14.86
N ASP A 101 12.45 0.26 16.01
CA ASP A 101 12.94 -0.38 17.23
C ASP A 101 12.89 -1.91 17.11
N GLU A 102 11.87 -2.46 16.45
CA GLU A 102 11.80 -3.89 16.15
C GLU A 102 12.92 -4.33 15.21
N VAL A 103 13.21 -3.56 14.16
CA VAL A 103 14.33 -3.82 13.24
C VAL A 103 15.66 -3.84 14.00
N LYS A 104 15.93 -2.84 14.84
CA LYS A 104 17.14 -2.80 15.66
C LYS A 104 17.28 -4.02 16.58
N LYS A 105 16.18 -4.49 17.19
CA LYS A 105 16.18 -5.71 18.02
C LYS A 105 16.53 -6.96 17.21
N LEU A 106 16.14 -6.99 15.93
CA LEU A 106 16.44 -8.11 15.03
C LEU A 106 17.88 -8.07 14.52
N GLU A 107 18.46 -6.89 14.32
CA GLU A 107 19.86 -6.72 13.91
C GLU A 107 20.85 -7.24 14.96
N VAL A 108 20.51 -7.14 16.24
CA VAL A 108 21.32 -7.67 17.35
C VAL A 108 21.30 -9.20 17.40
N LYS A 109 20.28 -9.84 16.82
CA LYS A 109 20.16 -11.29 16.80
C LYS A 109 20.98 -11.85 15.64
N ASP A 110 22.03 -12.61 15.94
CA ASP A 110 22.85 -13.27 14.94
C ASP A 110 22.20 -14.56 14.38
N ALA A 111 20.99 -14.41 13.83
CA ALA A 111 20.21 -15.50 13.26
C ALA A 111 19.75 -15.15 11.83
N PRO A 112 19.86 -16.08 10.85
CA PRO A 112 19.41 -15.84 9.47
C PRO A 112 17.94 -15.40 9.37
N GLU A 113 17.06 -15.96 10.20
CA GLU A 113 15.63 -15.61 10.24
C GLU A 113 15.41 -14.18 10.75
N ALA A 114 16.14 -13.76 11.79
CA ALA A 114 16.06 -12.39 12.32
C ALA A 114 16.53 -11.36 11.28
N ARG A 115 17.61 -11.66 10.54
CA ARG A 115 18.07 -10.82 9.42
C ARG A 115 17.02 -10.73 8.30
N ALA A 116 16.34 -11.84 7.98
CA ALA A 116 15.27 -11.84 6.99
C ALA A 116 14.07 -10.99 7.44
N GLN A 117 13.63 -11.14 8.69
CA GLN A 117 12.56 -10.33 9.28
C GLN A 117 12.91 -8.84 9.31
N GLY A 118 14.13 -8.49 9.70
CA GLY A 118 14.60 -7.10 9.75
C GLY A 118 14.61 -6.43 8.38
N ARG A 119 15.12 -7.13 7.35
CA ARG A 119 15.08 -6.64 5.96
C ARG A 119 13.65 -6.46 5.44
N GLU A 120 12.75 -7.41 5.73
CA GLU A 120 11.35 -7.33 5.31
C GLU A 120 10.63 -6.13 5.97
N LEU A 121 10.79 -5.94 7.29
CA LEU A 121 10.22 -4.81 8.04
C LEU A 121 10.77 -3.45 7.57
N GLY A 122 12.10 -3.33 7.50
CA GLY A 122 12.76 -2.09 7.09
C GLY A 122 12.43 -1.72 5.63
N GLY A 123 12.39 -2.73 4.76
CA GLY A 123 12.08 -2.56 3.35
C GLY A 123 10.65 -2.09 3.07
N VAL A 124 9.67 -2.36 3.95
CA VAL A 124 8.31 -1.82 3.80
C VAL A 124 8.31 -0.32 4.10
N VAL A 125 8.85 0.11 5.24
CA VAL A 125 8.88 1.54 5.63
C VAL A 125 9.70 2.37 4.64
N GLN A 126 10.81 1.82 4.12
CA GLN A 126 11.65 2.54 3.15
C GLN A 126 11.00 2.65 1.77
N ARG A 127 10.28 1.62 1.31
CA ARG A 127 9.53 1.67 0.04
C ARG A 127 8.43 2.73 0.07
N GLU A 128 7.63 2.79 1.14
CA GLU A 128 6.58 3.81 1.26
C GLU A 128 7.16 5.24 1.25
N LYS A 129 8.28 5.47 1.96
CA LYS A 129 8.99 6.76 1.89
C LYS A 129 9.47 7.12 0.48
N SER A 130 9.97 6.13 -0.26
CA SER A 130 10.47 6.36 -1.62
C SER A 130 9.33 6.62 -2.63
N MET A 131 8.18 5.98 -2.49
CA MET A 131 7.01 6.23 -3.36
C MET A 131 6.36 7.60 -3.08
N GLY A 132 6.32 8.03 -1.80
CA GLY A 132 5.88 9.38 -1.45
C GLY A 132 6.79 10.50 -1.99
N MET A 133 8.04 10.20 -2.33
CA MET A 133 8.96 11.13 -3.00
C MET A 133 8.98 10.98 -4.52
N GLY A 134 8.79 9.78 -5.07
CA GLY A 134 8.77 9.52 -6.51
C GLY A 134 7.63 10.25 -7.24
N LEU A 135 6.47 10.41 -6.59
CA LEU A 135 5.35 11.19 -7.11
C LEU A 135 5.58 12.71 -7.09
N ARG A 136 6.64 13.22 -6.44
CA ARG A 136 7.00 14.67 -6.47
C ARG A 136 7.93 15.07 -7.61
N MET A 137 8.57 14.13 -8.31
CA MET A 137 9.48 14.46 -9.43
C MET A 137 8.86 14.29 -10.82
N MET A 138 7.55 14.03 -10.91
CA MET A 138 6.83 13.87 -12.18
C MET A 138 5.70 14.89 -12.39
N ARG A 139 5.72 16.04 -11.70
CA ARG A 139 4.82 17.17 -11.98
C ARG A 139 5.62 18.43 -12.27
#